data_AF-A0A958HRD5-F1
#
_entry.id   AF-A0A958HRD5-F1
#
_cell.length_a   1.000
_cell.length_b   1.000
_cell.length_c   1.000
_cell.angle_alpha   90.00
_cell.angle_beta   90.00
_cell.angle_gamma   90.00
#
_symmetry.space_group_name_H-M   'P 1'
#
loop_
_entity.id
_entity.type
_entity.pdbx_description
1 polymer ?
#
loop_
_entity_poly.entity_id
_entity_poly.type
_entity_poly.pdbx_seq_one_letter_code
_entity_poly.pdbx_strand_id
1 'polypeptide(L)'
;MSRFSLPRRRRQPTTWSLVTLVVIVLLLIAAPMSALAQEGDSPAVAPPYIVTLQPGESTEIPVYGFCLNYSLPFPNQLLDPTDLANEPLRNAAIYSLETGYVDTNTWDVQKAIWYLSDETRLEDQDYTIADEIIEHANSGVTPVDVVEGVPHMIDLINEGVLEAQVNDFVNIAEDLGSFFGGGTLVITNVSEEAQQ
;
A
#
# COMPACT_ATOMS: atom_id res chain seq x y z
N MET A 1 69.91 42.98 43.01
CA MET A 1 70.06 43.23 41.57
C MET A 1 69.21 42.19 40.85
N SER A 2 68.22 42.44 40.00
CA SER A 2 67.55 43.64 39.51
C SER A 2 66.14 43.17 39.09
N ARG A 3 65.09 43.90 39.48
CA ARG A 3 63.71 43.62 39.04
C ARG A 3 63.51 44.24 37.67
N PHE A 4 63.24 43.42 36.66
CA PHE A 4 62.82 43.88 35.33
C PHE A 4 61.29 43.97 35.30
N SER A 5 60.78 45.21 35.23
CA SER A 5 59.37 45.52 35.05
C SER A 5 59.08 45.70 33.56
N LEU A 6 58.18 44.90 32.99
CA LEU A 6 57.71 45.07 31.61
C LEU A 6 56.50 46.02 31.55
N PRO A 7 56.36 46.81 30.46
CA PRO A 7 55.34 47.84 30.33
C PRO A 7 53.96 47.27 29.96
N ARG A 8 52.92 47.77 30.63
CA ARG A 8 51.50 47.50 30.32
C ARG A 8 51.08 48.20 29.03
N ARG A 9 50.78 47.41 27.99
CA ARG A 9 50.14 47.86 26.74
C ARG A 9 48.65 48.15 27.00
N ARG A 10 48.23 49.42 26.89
CA ARG A 10 46.81 49.80 26.86
C ARG A 10 46.21 49.44 25.51
N ARG A 11 45.19 48.56 25.49
CA ARG A 11 44.37 48.29 24.29
C ARG A 11 43.25 49.33 24.23
N GLN A 12 43.15 50.03 23.09
CA GLN A 12 41.99 50.87 22.77
C GLN A 12 40.81 49.97 22.34
N PRO A 13 39.57 50.27 22.76
CA PRO A 13 38.39 49.59 22.25
C PRO A 13 38.03 50.12 20.85
N THR A 14 38.11 49.24 19.86
CA THR A 14 37.64 49.47 18.49
C THR A 14 36.11 49.41 18.44
N THR A 15 35.45 50.56 18.36
CA THR A 15 33.98 50.72 18.28
C THR A 15 33.39 50.45 16.89
N TRP A 16 34.11 49.74 16.01
CA TRP A 16 33.69 49.50 14.62
C TRP A 16 33.00 48.13 14.39
N SER A 17 32.91 47.28 15.41
CA SER A 17 32.35 45.91 15.25
C SER A 17 30.83 45.78 15.49
N LEU A 18 30.16 46.80 16.04
CA LEU A 18 28.74 46.67 16.40
C LEU A 18 27.79 46.99 15.24
N VAL A 19 28.17 47.87 14.31
CA VAL A 19 27.30 48.28 13.20
C VAL A 19 27.23 47.18 12.12
N THR A 20 28.32 46.45 11.90
CA THR A 20 28.36 45.36 10.90
C THR A 20 27.55 44.13 11.33
N LEU A 21 27.45 43.88 12.64
CA LEU A 21 26.74 42.71 13.17
C LEU A 21 25.21 42.87 13.09
N VAL A 22 24.69 44.09 13.23
CA VAL A 22 23.24 44.37 13.12
C VAL A 22 22.73 44.24 11.68
N VAL A 23 23.53 44.62 10.68
CA VAL A 23 23.14 44.49 9.26
C VAL A 23 23.08 43.02 8.81
N ILE A 24 23.96 42.16 9.33
CA ILE A 24 23.94 40.72 9.03
C ILE A 24 22.74 40.03 9.69
N VAL A 25 22.37 40.43 10.93
CA VAL A 25 21.19 39.87 11.61
C VAL A 25 19.88 40.30 10.92
N LEU A 26 19.79 41.49 10.35
CA LEU A 26 18.59 41.93 9.63
C LEU A 26 18.41 41.25 8.27
N LEU A 27 19.50 40.87 7.58
CA LEU A 27 19.47 40.17 6.29
C LEU A 27 19.07 38.68 6.42
N LEU A 28 19.19 38.09 7.61
CA LEU A 28 18.80 36.70 7.87
C LEU A 28 17.30 36.50 8.15
N ILE A 29 16.52 37.58 8.30
CA ILE A 29 15.07 37.50 8.59
C ILE A 29 14.23 37.57 7.31
N ALA A 30 14.85 37.87 6.16
CA ALA A 30 14.18 38.05 4.88
C ALA A 30 14.38 36.87 3.90
N ALA A 31 14.64 35.66 4.40
CA ALA A 31 14.53 34.48 3.56
C ALA A 31 13.04 34.12 3.44
N PRO A 32 12.42 34.20 2.23
CA PRO A 32 11.11 33.62 2.04
C PRO A 32 11.26 32.13 2.33
N MET A 33 10.61 31.66 3.39
CA MET A 33 10.28 30.25 3.55
C MET A 33 9.33 29.91 2.40
N SER A 34 9.89 29.72 1.21
CA SER A 34 9.28 28.86 0.20
C SER A 34 9.33 27.47 0.81
N ALA A 35 8.37 27.19 1.69
CA ALA A 35 7.96 25.85 1.98
C ALA A 35 7.66 25.25 0.62
N LEU A 36 8.58 24.41 0.15
CA LEU A 36 8.29 23.47 -0.91
C LEU A 36 7.12 22.67 -0.35
N ALA A 37 5.91 23.01 -0.80
CA ALA A 37 4.86 22.02 -0.88
C ALA A 37 5.47 20.93 -1.75
N GLN A 38 6.07 19.93 -1.11
CA GLN A 38 6.07 18.59 -1.66
C GLN A 38 4.59 18.31 -1.83
N GLU A 39 4.07 18.56 -3.02
CA GLU A 39 3.02 17.73 -3.58
C GLU A 39 3.54 16.32 -3.33
N GLY A 40 3.02 15.68 -2.28
CA GLY A 40 3.33 14.30 -2.02
C GLY A 40 3.02 13.60 -3.34
N ASP A 41 4.03 12.96 -3.92
CA ASP A 41 3.82 11.95 -4.93
C ASP A 41 2.83 10.99 -4.28
N SER A 42 1.54 11.20 -4.54
CA SER A 42 0.53 10.23 -4.18
C SER A 42 0.99 8.98 -4.93
N PRO A 43 1.24 7.85 -4.23
CA PRO A 43 1.71 6.65 -4.88
C PRO A 43 0.82 6.42 -6.10
N ALA A 44 1.45 6.31 -7.27
CA ALA A 44 0.73 6.16 -8.51
C ALA A 44 -0.17 4.93 -8.38
N VAL A 45 -1.49 5.17 -8.32
CA VAL A 45 -2.51 4.12 -8.24
C VAL A 45 -2.23 3.14 -9.38
N ALA A 46 -2.02 1.88 -9.04
CA ALA A 46 -1.74 0.87 -10.04
C ALA A 46 -3.00 0.73 -10.90
N PRO A 47 -2.91 0.96 -12.23
CA PRO A 47 -4.10 0.85 -13.06
C PRO A 47 -4.65 -0.58 -13.01
N PRO A 48 -5.97 -0.75 -13.14
CA PRO A 48 -6.59 -2.07 -13.14
C PRO A 48 -6.03 -2.93 -14.27
N TYR A 49 -5.89 -4.22 -13.98
CA TYR A 49 -5.41 -5.19 -14.95
C TYR A 49 -6.55 -5.59 -15.89
N ILE A 50 -6.48 -5.13 -17.14
CA ILE A 50 -7.48 -5.42 -18.18
C ILE A 50 -6.89 -6.42 -19.18
N VAL A 51 -7.62 -7.50 -19.45
CA VAL A 51 -7.22 -8.54 -20.41
C VAL A 51 -8.31 -8.72 -21.44
N THR A 52 -7.94 -8.75 -22.72
CA THR A 52 -8.87 -9.12 -23.78
C THR A 52 -8.57 -10.51 -24.28
N LEU A 53 -9.56 -11.41 -24.22
CA LEU A 53 -9.47 -12.79 -24.68
C LEU A 53 -10.31 -13.01 -25.94
N GLN A 54 -9.70 -13.53 -26.98
CA GLN A 54 -10.41 -14.00 -28.17
C GLN A 54 -11.24 -15.25 -27.86
N PRO A 55 -12.23 -15.61 -28.71
CA PRO A 55 -13.01 -16.84 -28.53
C PRO A 55 -12.12 -18.08 -28.36
N GLY A 56 -12.33 -18.83 -27.28
CA GLY A 56 -11.56 -20.03 -26.93
C GLY A 56 -10.15 -19.77 -26.40
N GLU A 57 -9.74 -18.51 -26.23
CA GLU A 57 -8.44 -18.15 -25.66
C GLU A 57 -8.45 -18.28 -24.14
N SER A 58 -7.30 -18.67 -23.58
CA SER A 58 -7.07 -18.72 -22.15
C SER A 58 -5.87 -17.87 -21.76
N THR A 59 -5.88 -17.34 -20.54
CA THR A 59 -4.74 -16.65 -19.92
C THR A 59 -4.50 -17.17 -18.51
N GLU A 60 -3.27 -16.98 -18.02
CA GLU A 60 -2.85 -17.36 -16.68
C GLU A 60 -2.36 -16.12 -15.92
N ILE A 61 -2.87 -15.92 -14.72
CA ILE A 61 -2.53 -14.78 -13.86
C ILE A 61 -2.10 -15.32 -12.49
N PRO A 62 -0.90 -15.00 -11.99
CA PRO A 62 -0.54 -15.34 -10.63
C PRO A 62 -1.43 -14.57 -9.66
N VAL A 63 -1.98 -15.27 -8.67
CA VAL A 63 -2.87 -14.67 -7.67
C VAL A 63 -2.38 -14.98 -6.27
N TYR A 64 -2.62 -14.02 -5.37
CA TYR A 64 -2.44 -14.18 -3.95
C TYR A 64 -3.79 -14.10 -3.25
N GLY A 65 -3.95 -14.85 -2.17
CA GLY A 65 -5.18 -14.86 -1.39
C GLY A 65 -4.89 -14.83 0.10
N PHE A 66 -5.73 -14.10 0.82
CA PHE A 66 -5.72 -14.02 2.27
C PHE A 66 -6.93 -14.76 2.84
N CYS A 67 -6.79 -15.31 4.05
CA CYS A 67 -7.88 -15.94 4.76
C CYS A 67 -8.92 -14.90 5.18
N LEU A 68 -10.17 -15.06 4.73
CA LEU A 68 -11.27 -14.20 5.19
C LEU A 68 -11.80 -14.59 6.57
N ASN A 69 -11.69 -15.87 6.94
CA ASN A 69 -12.24 -16.41 8.18
C ASN A 69 -11.10 -16.84 9.10
N TYR A 70 -11.05 -16.24 10.29
CA TYR A 70 -10.08 -16.66 11.31
C TYR A 70 -10.38 -18.09 11.79
N SER A 71 -9.34 -18.86 12.09
CA SER A 71 -9.42 -20.25 12.61
C SER A 71 -9.99 -21.34 11.67
N LEU A 72 -10.30 -21.03 10.42
CA LEU A 72 -10.62 -22.05 9.42
C LEU A 72 -9.33 -22.58 8.74
N PRO A 73 -9.30 -23.86 8.34
CA PRO A 73 -8.14 -24.40 7.65
C PRO A 73 -7.91 -23.69 6.31
N PHE A 74 -6.65 -23.39 6.01
CA PHE A 74 -6.27 -22.87 4.70
C PHE A 74 -6.56 -23.91 3.61
N PRO A 75 -7.21 -23.53 2.50
CA PRO A 75 -7.44 -24.47 1.42
C PRO A 75 -6.11 -24.81 0.71
N ASN A 76 -5.87 -26.09 0.46
CA ASN A 76 -4.76 -26.58 -0.36
C ASN A 76 -5.32 -27.32 -1.57
N GLN A 77 -6.08 -26.62 -2.40
CA GLN A 77 -6.89 -27.22 -3.47
C GLN A 77 -7.24 -26.21 -4.56
N LEU A 78 -7.89 -26.71 -5.61
CA LEU A 78 -8.58 -25.91 -6.60
C LEU A 78 -9.63 -25.00 -5.93
N LEU A 79 -9.65 -23.73 -6.33
CA LEU A 79 -10.65 -22.77 -5.89
C LEU A 79 -11.44 -22.25 -7.09
N ASP A 80 -12.75 -22.27 -6.96
CA ASP A 80 -13.64 -21.65 -7.94
C ASP A 80 -13.96 -20.21 -7.45
N PRO A 81 -13.93 -19.21 -8.35
CA PRO A 81 -14.43 -17.88 -8.02
C PRO A 81 -15.91 -17.93 -7.61
N THR A 82 -16.30 -17.07 -6.68
CA THR A 82 -17.69 -16.99 -6.20
C THR A 82 -18.24 -15.58 -6.43
N ASP A 83 -18.15 -14.72 -5.43
CA ASP A 83 -18.61 -13.34 -5.50
C ASP A 83 -17.44 -12.38 -5.29
N LEU A 84 -17.61 -11.13 -5.73
CA LEU A 84 -16.73 -10.05 -5.31
C LEU A 84 -16.85 -9.84 -3.80
N ALA A 85 -15.70 -9.68 -3.15
CA ALA A 85 -15.67 -9.22 -1.77
C ALA A 85 -16.30 -7.82 -1.65
N ASN A 86 -16.75 -7.47 -0.45
CA ASN A 86 -17.26 -6.12 -0.19
C ASN A 86 -16.19 -5.03 -0.48
N GLU A 87 -16.64 -3.80 -0.70
CA GLU A 87 -15.73 -2.70 -1.08
C GLU A 87 -14.59 -2.46 -0.08
N PRO A 88 -14.82 -2.46 1.26
CA PRO A 88 -13.72 -2.32 2.20
C PRO A 88 -12.64 -3.40 2.06
N LEU A 89 -13.01 -4.67 1.89
CA LEU A 89 -12.05 -5.75 1.68
C LEU A 89 -11.27 -5.59 0.37
N ARG A 90 -11.95 -5.19 -0.71
CA ARG A 90 -11.29 -4.91 -2.00
C ARG A 90 -10.29 -3.76 -1.88
N ASN A 91 -10.70 -2.65 -1.26
CA ASN A 91 -9.84 -1.50 -1.02
C ASN A 91 -8.63 -1.85 -0.15
N ALA A 92 -8.81 -2.67 0.89
CA ALA A 92 -7.68 -3.12 1.72
C ALA A 92 -6.66 -3.93 0.92
N ALA A 93 -7.12 -4.87 0.07
CA ALA A 93 -6.24 -5.66 -0.77
C ALA A 93 -5.50 -4.80 -1.82
N ILE A 94 -6.22 -3.91 -2.50
CA ILE A 94 -5.66 -2.97 -3.49
C ILE A 94 -4.63 -2.06 -2.83
N TYR A 95 -4.98 -1.40 -1.73
CA TYR A 95 -4.08 -0.50 -1.02
C TYR A 95 -2.82 -1.23 -0.53
N SER A 96 -2.98 -2.45 0.00
CA SER A 96 -1.85 -3.26 0.46
C SER A 96 -0.93 -3.69 -0.68
N LEU A 97 -1.48 -3.90 -1.88
CA LEU A 97 -0.68 -4.18 -3.07
C LEU A 97 0.10 -2.93 -3.53
N GLU A 98 -0.56 -1.77 -3.59
CA GLU A 98 0.05 -0.50 -4.04
C GLU A 98 1.16 0.00 -3.12
N THR A 99 0.98 -0.17 -1.81
CA THR A 99 1.98 0.19 -0.79
C THR A 99 3.11 -0.83 -0.64
N GLY A 100 2.95 -2.02 -1.24
CA GLY A 100 3.89 -3.14 -1.08
C GLY A 100 3.75 -3.88 0.26
N TYR A 101 2.72 -3.58 1.07
CA TYR A 101 2.47 -4.26 2.34
C TYR A 101 2.15 -5.75 2.18
N VAL A 102 1.70 -6.21 1.01
CA VAL A 102 1.59 -7.65 0.72
C VAL A 102 2.94 -8.35 0.89
N ASP A 103 4.05 -7.69 0.57
CA ASP A 103 5.40 -8.26 0.67
C ASP A 103 6.09 -7.93 2.00
N THR A 104 5.98 -6.69 2.48
CA THR A 104 6.74 -6.21 3.65
C THR A 104 6.02 -6.39 4.98
N ASN A 105 4.68 -6.46 4.95
CA ASN A 105 3.81 -6.38 6.12
C ASN A 105 2.61 -7.35 6.01
N THR A 106 2.83 -8.53 5.43
CA THR A 106 1.78 -9.51 5.10
C THR A 106 0.91 -9.88 6.31
N TRP A 107 1.49 -9.92 7.53
CA TRP A 107 0.73 -10.18 8.75
C TRP A 107 -0.20 -9.02 9.13
N ASP A 108 0.22 -7.77 8.92
CA ASP A 108 -0.64 -6.61 9.14
C ASP A 108 -1.79 -6.55 8.13
N VAL A 109 -1.52 -6.91 6.87
CA VAL A 109 -2.56 -7.06 5.84
C VAL A 109 -3.60 -8.11 6.26
N GLN A 110 -3.16 -9.28 6.73
CA GLN A 110 -4.08 -10.31 7.19
C GLN A 110 -4.93 -9.87 8.39
N LYS A 111 -4.33 -9.17 9.37
CA LYS A 111 -5.08 -8.63 10.52
C LYS A 111 -6.13 -7.61 10.07
N ALA A 112 -5.81 -6.75 9.10
CA ALA A 112 -6.77 -5.82 8.51
C ALA A 112 -7.92 -6.55 7.82
N ILE A 113 -7.61 -7.59 7.03
CA ILE A 113 -8.61 -8.41 6.34
C ILE A 113 -9.54 -9.12 7.32
N TRP A 114 -9.04 -9.72 8.39
CA TRP A 114 -9.89 -10.33 9.42
C TRP A 114 -10.79 -9.28 10.09
N TYR A 115 -10.25 -8.13 10.45
CA TYR A 115 -11.07 -7.06 11.03
C TYR A 115 -12.19 -6.59 10.09
N LEU A 116 -11.88 -6.41 8.79
CA LEU A 116 -12.86 -5.96 7.80
C LEU A 116 -13.87 -7.07 7.40
N SER A 117 -13.54 -8.33 7.65
CA SER A 117 -14.39 -9.49 7.38
C SER A 117 -15.37 -9.78 8.52
N ASP A 118 -14.87 -9.88 9.75
CA ASP A 118 -15.64 -10.35 10.91
C ASP A 118 -15.35 -9.60 12.23
N GLU A 119 -14.74 -8.41 12.15
CA GLU A 119 -14.34 -7.57 13.30
C GLU A 119 -13.29 -8.22 14.22
N THR A 120 -12.64 -9.32 13.81
CA THR A 120 -11.63 -9.98 14.64
C THR A 120 -10.42 -9.09 14.88
N ARG A 121 -10.06 -8.95 16.17
CA ARG A 121 -8.76 -8.43 16.62
C ARG A 121 -8.09 -9.41 17.56
N LEU A 122 -6.80 -9.65 17.34
CA LEU A 122 -5.98 -10.52 18.18
C LEU A 122 -5.44 -9.72 19.37
N GLU A 123 -5.58 -10.27 20.57
CA GLU A 123 -5.06 -9.64 21.78
C GLU A 123 -3.52 -9.53 21.75
N ASP A 124 -3.00 -8.47 22.37
CA ASP A 124 -1.56 -8.21 22.54
C ASP A 124 -0.75 -8.12 21.22
N GLN A 125 -1.39 -7.78 20.10
CA GLN A 125 -0.72 -7.51 18.83
C GLN A 125 -0.61 -6.00 18.54
N ASP A 126 0.44 -5.59 17.85
CA ASP A 126 0.55 -4.25 17.25
C ASP A 126 -0.38 -4.17 16.04
N TYR A 127 -1.18 -3.12 15.94
CA TYR A 127 -2.13 -2.89 14.84
C TYR A 127 -1.80 -1.65 14.02
N THR A 128 -0.64 -1.00 14.22
CA THR A 128 -0.34 0.30 13.61
C THR A 128 -0.55 0.30 12.08
N ILE A 129 0.01 -0.67 11.34
CA ILE A 129 -0.14 -0.76 9.89
C ILE A 129 -1.51 -1.34 9.49
N ALA A 130 -2.03 -2.29 10.26
CA ALA A 130 -3.35 -2.84 10.03
C ALA A 130 -4.44 -1.74 10.13
N ASP A 131 -4.32 -0.84 11.09
CA ASP A 131 -5.25 0.27 11.32
C ASP A 131 -5.16 1.33 10.22
N GLU A 132 -3.97 1.58 9.67
CA GLU A 132 -3.79 2.39 8.47
C GLU A 132 -4.54 1.79 7.27
N ILE A 133 -4.41 0.48 7.03
CA ILE A 133 -5.13 -0.24 5.96
C ILE A 133 -6.65 -0.18 6.19
N ILE A 134 -7.10 -0.43 7.43
CA ILE A 134 -8.52 -0.40 7.82
C ILE A 134 -9.10 1.02 7.63
N GLU A 135 -8.35 2.06 8.00
CA GLU A 135 -8.76 3.46 7.82
C GLU A 135 -8.91 3.80 6.34
N HIS A 136 -7.93 3.43 5.51
CA HIS A 136 -8.01 3.62 4.07
C HIS A 136 -9.22 2.89 3.47
N ALA A 137 -9.39 1.62 3.80
CA ALA A 137 -10.48 0.77 3.31
C ALA A 137 -11.86 1.34 3.62
N ASN A 138 -12.04 1.95 4.80
CA ASN A 138 -13.28 2.55 5.26
C ASN A 138 -13.45 4.03 4.89
N SER A 139 -12.50 4.64 4.18
CA SER A 139 -12.54 6.05 3.79
C SER A 139 -13.66 6.40 2.79
N GLY A 140 -14.30 5.39 2.20
CA GLY A 140 -15.30 5.54 1.14
C GLY A 140 -14.69 5.74 -0.25
N VAL A 141 -13.38 5.50 -0.41
CA VAL A 141 -12.74 5.44 -1.72
C VAL A 141 -13.37 4.34 -2.56
N THR A 142 -13.66 4.63 -3.83
CA THR A 142 -14.13 3.62 -4.77
C THR A 142 -12.95 2.71 -5.17
N PRO A 143 -13.11 1.38 -5.10
CA PRO A 143 -12.08 0.45 -5.57
C PRO A 143 -11.66 0.73 -7.02
N VAL A 144 -10.35 0.78 -7.25
CA VAL A 144 -9.75 1.20 -8.54
C VAL A 144 -9.88 0.14 -9.63
N ASP A 145 -10.33 -1.06 -9.26
CA ASP A 145 -10.70 -2.14 -10.16
C ASP A 145 -12.07 -1.91 -10.84
N VAL A 146 -12.84 -0.90 -10.42
CA VAL A 146 -14.08 -0.47 -11.11
C VAL A 146 -13.74 0.47 -12.26
N VAL A 147 -13.84 -0.01 -13.50
CA VAL A 147 -13.60 0.78 -14.73
C VAL A 147 -14.89 0.98 -15.50
N GLU A 148 -15.19 2.24 -15.85
CA GLU A 148 -16.40 2.55 -16.62
C GLU A 148 -16.39 1.83 -17.98
N GLY A 149 -17.44 1.06 -18.24
CA GLY A 149 -17.63 0.33 -19.50
C GLY A 149 -16.87 -0.99 -19.62
N VAL A 150 -16.13 -1.41 -18.59
CA VAL A 150 -15.46 -2.72 -18.54
C VAL A 150 -16.13 -3.57 -17.45
N PRO A 151 -16.75 -4.72 -17.78
CA PRO A 151 -17.36 -5.59 -16.79
C PRO A 151 -16.29 -6.22 -15.88
N HIS A 152 -16.65 -6.55 -14.64
CA HIS A 152 -15.75 -7.34 -13.80
C HIS A 152 -15.73 -8.79 -14.29
N MET A 153 -14.57 -9.45 -14.14
CA MET A 153 -14.44 -10.88 -14.47
C MET A 153 -15.53 -11.75 -13.82
N ILE A 154 -15.93 -11.45 -12.58
CA ILE A 154 -16.99 -12.22 -11.90
C ILE A 154 -18.34 -12.11 -12.60
N ASP A 155 -18.65 -10.96 -13.19
CA ASP A 155 -19.91 -10.73 -13.89
C ASP A 155 -19.95 -11.60 -15.15
N LEU A 156 -18.84 -11.63 -15.88
CA LEU A 156 -18.68 -12.47 -17.07
C LEU A 156 -18.69 -13.98 -16.77
N ILE A 157 -18.17 -14.39 -15.60
CA ILE A 157 -18.28 -15.77 -15.12
C ILE A 157 -19.75 -16.11 -14.83
N ASN A 158 -20.46 -15.23 -14.11
CA ASN A 158 -21.87 -15.42 -13.77
C ASN A 158 -22.80 -15.42 -14.99
N GLU A 159 -22.44 -14.68 -16.05
CA GLU A 159 -23.11 -14.70 -17.35
C GLU A 159 -22.81 -15.97 -18.17
N GLY A 160 -21.80 -16.75 -17.77
CA GLY A 160 -21.39 -17.98 -18.45
C GLY A 160 -20.59 -17.76 -19.74
N VAL A 161 -19.99 -16.57 -19.91
CA VAL A 161 -19.14 -16.26 -21.07
C VAL A 161 -17.65 -16.44 -20.78
N LEU A 162 -17.26 -16.47 -19.50
CA LEU A 162 -15.94 -16.88 -19.04
C LEU A 162 -16.04 -18.11 -18.11
N GLU A 163 -15.01 -18.95 -18.16
CA GLU A 163 -14.71 -19.93 -17.11
C GLU A 163 -13.42 -19.51 -16.40
N ALA A 164 -13.36 -19.68 -15.08
CA ALA A 164 -12.17 -19.37 -14.32
C ALA A 164 -11.96 -20.32 -13.15
N GLN A 165 -10.70 -20.63 -12.86
CA GLN A 165 -10.31 -21.50 -11.77
C GLN A 165 -8.94 -21.09 -11.23
N VAL A 166 -8.76 -21.14 -9.91
CA VAL A 166 -7.44 -21.00 -9.30
C VAL A 166 -6.83 -22.39 -9.10
N ASN A 167 -5.73 -22.63 -9.80
CA ASN A 167 -4.93 -23.84 -9.74
C ASN A 167 -3.78 -23.70 -8.75
N ASP A 168 -3.36 -24.85 -8.21
CA ASP A 168 -2.18 -24.99 -7.36
C ASP A 168 -2.15 -23.99 -6.19
N PHE A 169 -3.31 -23.65 -5.64
CA PHE A 169 -3.40 -22.71 -4.52
C PHE A 169 -2.87 -23.37 -3.25
N VAL A 170 -1.77 -22.81 -2.75
CA VAL A 170 -1.05 -23.32 -1.59
C VAL A 170 -0.75 -22.19 -0.61
N ASN A 171 -0.65 -22.55 0.66
CA ASN A 171 -0.13 -21.65 1.67
C ASN A 171 1.35 -21.32 1.39
N ILE A 172 1.67 -20.02 1.38
CA ILE A 172 3.05 -19.53 1.20
C ILE A 172 3.58 -18.81 2.46
N ALA A 173 2.78 -18.78 3.53
CA ALA A 173 3.12 -18.21 4.83
C ALA A 173 2.96 -19.24 5.96
N GLU A 174 3.54 -20.44 5.80
CA GLU A 174 3.49 -21.53 6.79
C GLU A 174 3.98 -21.06 8.17
N ASP A 175 5.10 -20.34 8.21
CA ASP A 175 5.71 -19.86 9.45
C ASP A 175 4.89 -18.81 10.19
N LEU A 176 3.90 -18.20 9.52
CA LEU A 176 3.07 -17.14 10.09
C LEU A 176 1.67 -17.64 10.47
N GLY A 177 1.34 -18.92 10.25
CA GLY A 177 0.07 -19.51 10.68
C GLY A 177 -0.94 -19.78 9.57
N SER A 178 -0.48 -19.96 8.33
CA SER A 178 -1.29 -20.46 7.22
C SER A 178 -2.51 -19.60 6.88
N PHE A 179 -2.27 -18.33 6.61
CA PHE A 179 -3.32 -17.36 6.29
C PHE A 179 -3.14 -16.70 4.91
N PHE A 180 -1.99 -16.90 4.27
CA PHE A 180 -1.64 -16.27 3.01
C PHE A 180 -1.15 -17.32 2.02
N GLY A 181 -1.76 -17.34 0.84
CA GLY A 181 -1.50 -18.32 -0.20
C GLY A 181 -1.29 -17.69 -1.55
N GLY A 182 -0.75 -18.50 -2.45
CA GLY A 182 -0.54 -18.16 -3.84
C GLY A 182 -0.97 -19.31 -4.75
N GLY A 183 -1.39 -18.97 -5.95
CA GLY A 183 -1.75 -19.93 -7.00
C GLY A 183 -1.81 -19.25 -8.36
N THR A 184 -2.38 -19.94 -9.35
CA THR A 184 -2.54 -19.43 -10.71
C THR A 184 -4.01 -19.41 -11.09
N LEU A 185 -4.55 -18.22 -11.31
CA LEU A 185 -5.87 -18.05 -11.90
C LEU A 185 -5.78 -18.30 -13.40
N VAL A 186 -6.48 -19.32 -13.87
CA VAL A 186 -6.67 -19.62 -15.29
C VAL A 186 -8.04 -19.12 -15.69
N ILE A 187 -8.09 -18.28 -16.72
CA ILE A 187 -9.32 -17.70 -17.26
C ILE A 187 -9.44 -18.15 -18.71
N THR A 188 -10.61 -18.62 -19.11
CA THR A 188 -10.89 -19.06 -20.49
C THR A 188 -12.14 -18.36 -21.00
N ASN A 189 -12.06 -17.78 -22.20
CA ASN A 189 -13.23 -17.28 -22.90
C ASN A 189 -13.95 -18.44 -23.61
N VAL A 190 -15.13 -18.77 -23.11
CA VAL A 190 -15.96 -19.86 -23.64
C VAL A 190 -17.08 -19.37 -24.58
N SER A 191 -17.13 -18.07 -24.84
CA SER A 191 -18.08 -17.46 -25.76
C SER A 191 -17.59 -17.46 -27.22
N GLU A 192 -18.47 -17.08 -28.15
CA GLU A 192 -18.15 -16.90 -29.58
C GLU A 192 -17.65 -15.48 -29.91
N GLU A 193 -17.60 -14.59 -28.91
CA GLU A 193 -17.18 -13.18 -29.06
C GLU A 193 -15.93 -12.89 -28.22
N ALA A 194 -15.19 -11.84 -28.58
CA ALA A 194 -14.08 -11.41 -27.75
C ALA A 194 -14.62 -10.83 -26.43
N GLN A 195 -14.00 -11.22 -25.32
CA GLN A 195 -14.33 -10.72 -23.97
C GLN A 195 -13.19 -9.84 -23.46
N GLN A 196 -13.54 -8.82 -22.69
CA GLN A 196 -12.61 -7.91 -22.05
C GLN A 196 -12.91 -7.83 -20.55
#